data_AF-A0A820MJX6-F1
#
_entry.id   AF-A0A820MJX6-F1
#
_cell.length_a   1.000
_cell.length_b   1.000
_cell.length_c   1.000
_cell.angle_alpha   90.00
_cell.angle_beta   90.00
_cell.angle_gamma   90.00
#
_symmetry.space_group_name_H-M   'P 1'
#
loop_
_entity.id
_entity.type
_entity.pdbx_description
1 polymer ?
#
loop_
_entity_poly.entity_id
_entity_poly.type
_entity_poly.pdbx_seq_one_letter_code
_entity_poly.pdbx_strand_id
1 'polypeptide(L)'
;MLQKKSQNLRRLQAKRNELNAKVRMLREELQLLQEQGSLVGEVVKAMDKKKVLVKVHPEGKFVVDLDKNIDMAKVTPSCRVALKNDSYTLHKILPNKVDPL
;
A
#
# COMPACT_ATOMS: atom_id res chain seq x y z
N MET A 1 52.30 0.10 -6.48
CA MET A 1 51.24 1.01 -7.01
C MET A 1 49.99 0.27 -7.53
N LEU A 2 50.11 -0.92 -8.14
CA LEU A 2 48.98 -1.67 -8.74
C LEU A 2 47.88 -2.08 -7.74
N GLN A 3 48.24 -2.51 -6.52
CA GLN A 3 47.27 -2.91 -5.50
C GLN A 3 46.37 -1.74 -5.02
N LYS A 4 46.93 -0.53 -4.84
CA LYS A 4 46.15 0.67 -4.49
C LYS A 4 45.14 1.04 -5.59
N LYS A 5 45.53 0.88 -6.87
CA LYS A 5 44.62 1.09 -8.01
C LYS A 5 43.49 0.04 -8.04
N SER A 6 43.80 -1.23 -7.81
CA SER A 6 42.80 -2.31 -7.73
C SER A 6 41.79 -2.10 -6.59
N GLN A 7 42.25 -1.70 -5.40
CA GLN A 7 41.37 -1.42 -4.25
C GLN A 7 40.46 -0.21 -4.51
N ASN A 8 40.99 0.84 -5.15
CA ASN A 8 40.19 1.98 -5.57
C ASN A 8 39.13 1.60 -6.61
N LEU A 9 39.47 0.77 -7.61
CA LEU A 9 38.51 0.29 -8.60
C LEU A 9 37.38 -0.51 -7.93
N ARG A 10 37.69 -1.39 -6.99
CA ARG A 10 36.69 -2.16 -6.24
C ARG A 10 35.77 -1.26 -5.41
N ARG A 11 36.32 -0.21 -4.78
CA ARG A 11 35.54 0.80 -4.06
C ARG A 11 34.60 1.59 -4.97
N LEU A 12 35.11 2.05 -6.12
CA LEU A 12 34.30 2.79 -7.10
C LEU A 12 33.20 1.89 -7.70
N GLN A 13 33.50 0.62 -7.97
CA GLN A 13 32.52 -0.35 -8.47
C GLN A 13 31.43 -0.64 -7.44
N ALA A 14 31.79 -0.78 -6.15
CA ALA A 14 30.81 -0.93 -5.07
C ALA A 14 29.88 0.30 -4.99
N LYS A 15 30.43 1.52 -5.06
CA LYS A 15 29.65 2.76 -5.04
C LYS A 15 28.73 2.88 -6.28
N ARG A 16 29.20 2.46 -7.45
CA ARG A 16 28.39 2.39 -8.68
C ARG A 16 27.25 1.40 -8.54
N ASN A 17 27.49 0.23 -7.96
CA ASN A 17 26.45 -0.78 -7.75
C ASN A 17 25.41 -0.32 -6.73
N GLU A 18 25.83 0.34 -5.64
CA GLU A 18 24.93 0.94 -4.67
C GLU A 18 24.03 2.01 -5.31
N LEU A 19 24.61 2.90 -6.12
CA LEU A 19 23.85 3.91 -6.86
C LEU A 19 22.87 3.28 -7.85
N ASN A 20 23.29 2.24 -8.58
CA ASN A 20 22.40 1.52 -9.48
C ASN A 20 21.25 0.84 -8.75
N ALA A 21 21.50 0.26 -7.57
CA ALA A 21 20.45 -0.33 -6.75
C ALA A 21 19.44 0.75 -6.29
N LYS A 22 19.93 1.92 -5.86
CA LYS A 22 19.07 3.06 -5.52
C LYS A 22 18.24 3.54 -6.69
N VAL A 23 18.84 3.68 -7.88
CA VAL A 23 18.10 4.05 -9.10
C VAL A 23 17.03 3.03 -9.43
N ARG A 24 17.30 1.73 -9.25
CA ARG A 24 16.31 0.67 -9.47
C ARG A 24 15.13 0.80 -8.50
N MET A 25 15.41 0.94 -7.20
CA MET A 25 14.36 1.11 -6.17
C MET A 25 13.52 2.36 -6.44
N LEU A 26 14.14 3.49 -6.76
CA LEU A 26 13.42 4.74 -7.05
C LEU A 26 12.53 4.62 -8.30
N ARG A 27 12.95 3.86 -9.32
CA ARG A 27 12.12 3.59 -10.50
C ARG A 27 10.93 2.70 -10.16
N GLU A 28 11.13 1.67 -9.35
CA GLU A 28 10.05 0.80 -8.87
C GLU A 28 9.04 1.59 -8.01
N GLU A 29 9.51 2.44 -7.09
CA GLU A 29 8.66 3.33 -6.28
C GLU A 29 7.89 4.33 -7.14
N LEU A 30 8.52 4.93 -8.15
CA LEU A 30 7.85 5.85 -9.06
C LEU A 30 6.72 5.16 -9.84
N GLN A 31 6.92 3.89 -10.22
CA GLN A 31 5.91 3.10 -10.89
C GLN A 31 4.73 2.76 -9.96
N LEU A 32 5.02 2.41 -8.70
CA LEU A 32 4.00 2.22 -7.66
C LEU A 32 3.20 3.51 -7.39
N LEU A 33 3.84 4.67 -7.44
CA LEU A 33 3.16 5.97 -7.31
C LEU A 33 2.24 6.30 -8.49
N GLN A 34 2.49 5.72 -9.67
CA GLN A 34 1.59 5.85 -10.83
C GLN A 34 0.38 4.93 -10.75
N GLU A 35 0.38 3.93 -9.86
CA GLU A 35 -0.80 3.10 -9.63
C GLU A 35 -1.97 3.96 -9.11
N GLN A 36 -3.18 3.61 -9.51
CA GLN A 36 -4.35 4.40 -9.15
C GLN A 36 -4.58 4.36 -7.63
N GLY A 37 -4.76 5.55 -7.03
CA GLY A 37 -4.87 5.70 -5.59
C GLY A 37 -6.11 5.03 -5.00
N SER A 38 -5.97 4.38 -3.85
CA SER A 38 -7.05 3.61 -3.21
C SER A 38 -8.33 4.41 -2.96
N LEU A 39 -9.49 3.80 -3.25
CA LEU A 39 -10.81 4.31 -2.90
C LEU A 39 -11.03 4.25 -1.38
N VAL A 40 -11.61 5.32 -0.85
CA VAL A 40 -11.94 5.43 0.57
C VAL A 40 -13.41 5.11 0.77
N GLY A 41 -13.71 4.22 1.72
CA GLY A 41 -15.07 3.87 2.10
C GLY A 41 -15.27 3.76 3.61
N GLU A 42 -16.52 3.66 4.00
CA GLU A 42 -16.96 3.40 5.37
C GLU A 42 -17.62 2.02 5.45
N VAL A 43 -17.25 1.22 6.44
CA VAL A 43 -17.86 -0.10 6.63
C VAL A 43 -19.25 0.06 7.23
N VAL A 44 -20.28 -0.45 6.55
CA VAL A 44 -21.65 -0.47 7.08
C VAL A 44 -21.86 -1.70 7.94
N LYS A 45 -21.53 -2.88 7.40
CA LYS A 45 -21.77 -4.16 8.08
C LYS A 45 -20.86 -5.25 7.50
N ALA A 46 -20.24 -6.05 8.36
CA ALA A 46 -19.60 -7.30 7.94
C ALA A 46 -20.69 -8.35 7.64
N MET A 47 -20.63 -9.00 6.47
CA MET A 47 -21.63 -10.00 6.10
C MET A 47 -21.19 -11.41 6.43
N ASP A 48 -20.04 -11.82 5.89
CA ASP A 48 -19.51 -13.18 6.03
C ASP A 48 -17.99 -13.09 6.27
N LYS A 49 -17.33 -14.20 6.61
CA LYS A 49 -15.91 -14.27 6.97
C LYS A 49 -14.96 -13.62 5.97
N LYS A 50 -15.37 -13.47 4.71
CA LYS A 50 -14.58 -12.86 3.63
C LYS A 50 -15.23 -11.64 2.97
N LYS A 51 -16.49 -11.33 3.29
CA LYS A 51 -17.29 -10.32 2.58
C LYS A 51 -17.79 -9.23 3.52
N VAL A 52 -17.60 -7.97 3.12
CA VAL A 52 -17.98 -6.80 3.91
C VAL A 52 -18.77 -5.83 3.04
N LEU A 53 -19.81 -5.22 3.60
CA LEU A 53 -20.55 -4.14 2.96
C LEU A 53 -19.88 -2.81 3.26
N VAL A 54 -19.34 -2.16 2.24
CA VAL A 54 -18.68 -0.85 2.32
C VAL A 54 -19.49 0.17 1.55
N LYS A 55 -19.66 1.35 2.14
CA LYS A 55 -20.23 2.54 1.50
C LYS A 55 -19.09 3.41 1.00
N VAL A 56 -19.02 3.60 -0.31
CA VAL A 56 -18.06 4.48 -0.97
C VAL A 56 -18.83 5.71 -1.45
N HIS A 57 -18.38 6.91 -1.12
CA HIS A 57 -18.96 8.15 -1.64
C HIS A 57 -18.10 8.61 -2.83
N PRO A 58 -18.66 8.80 -4.05
CA PRO A 58 -20.09 8.92 -4.41
C PRO A 58 -20.80 7.63 -4.85
N GLU A 59 -20.08 6.52 -5.06
CA GLU A 59 -20.57 5.37 -5.85
C GLU A 59 -21.64 4.47 -5.17
N GLY A 60 -21.89 4.62 -3.88
CA GLY A 60 -22.96 3.88 -3.18
C GLY A 60 -22.45 2.75 -2.29
N LYS A 61 -23.17 1.63 -2.23
CA LYS A 61 -22.86 0.49 -1.35
C LYS A 61 -22.39 -0.71 -2.17
N PHE A 62 -21.24 -1.27 -1.81
CA PHE A 62 -20.64 -2.42 -2.48
C PHE A 62 -20.31 -3.52 -1.49
N VAL A 63 -20.46 -4.77 -1.95
CA VAL A 63 -19.94 -5.93 -1.23
C VAL A 63 -18.52 -6.16 -1.73
N VAL A 64 -17.55 -6.02 -0.83
CA VAL A 64 -16.13 -6.17 -1.14
C VAL A 64 -15.54 -7.37 -0.43
N ASP A 65 -14.52 -7.95 -1.04
CA ASP A 65 -13.74 -9.04 -0.44
C ASP A 65 -12.60 -8.47 0.45
N LEU A 66 -12.34 -9.16 1.55
CA LEU A 66 -11.24 -8.89 2.47
C LEU A 66 -9.92 -9.46 1.95
N ASP A 67 -8.84 -8.69 2.03
CA ASP A 67 -7.49 -9.22 1.81
C ASP A 67 -7.08 -10.15 2.96
N LYS A 68 -6.27 -11.16 2.66
CA LYS A 68 -5.77 -12.16 3.63
C LYS A 68 -4.91 -11.54 4.73
N ASN A 69 -4.37 -10.35 4.47
CA ASN A 69 -3.55 -9.61 5.42
C ASN A 69 -4.37 -8.88 6.51
N ILE A 70 -5.70 -8.82 6.40
CA ILE A 70 -6.56 -8.11 7.35
C ILE A 70 -7.48 -9.08 8.08
N ASP A 71 -7.44 -9.01 9.41
CA ASP A 71 -8.34 -9.75 10.28
C ASP A 71 -9.71 -9.09 10.37
N MET A 72 -10.78 -9.89 10.23
CA MET A 72 -12.17 -9.46 10.45
C MET A 72 -12.39 -8.84 11.84
N ALA A 73 -11.63 -9.27 12.85
CA ALA A 73 -11.74 -8.73 14.21
C ALA A 73 -11.43 -7.23 14.31
N LYS A 74 -10.64 -6.68 13.38
CA LYS A 74 -10.31 -5.25 13.34
C LYS A 74 -11.32 -4.44 12.54
N VAL A 75 -12.19 -5.10 11.79
CA VAL A 75 -13.21 -4.47 10.94
C VAL A 75 -14.45 -4.23 11.79
N THR A 76 -14.48 -3.09 12.48
CA THR A 76 -15.71 -2.64 13.15
C THR A 76 -16.62 -1.87 12.18
N PRO A 77 -17.95 -2.00 12.29
CA PRO A 77 -18.87 -1.14 11.54
C PRO A 77 -18.59 0.33 11.91
N SER A 78 -18.70 1.24 10.95
CA SER A 78 -18.28 2.65 10.97
C SER A 78 -16.77 2.94 10.86
N CYS A 79 -15.91 1.93 10.73
CA CYS A 79 -14.49 2.18 10.41
C CYS A 79 -14.30 2.69 8.98
N ARG A 80 -13.34 3.60 8.84
CA ARG A 80 -12.84 4.04 7.53
C ARG A 80 -11.88 3.00 6.95
N VAL A 81 -12.06 2.65 5.68
CA VAL A 81 -11.30 1.61 5.00
C VAL A 81 -10.81 2.09 3.63
N ALA A 82 -9.71 1.50 3.17
CA ALA A 82 -9.13 1.73 1.86
C ALA A 82 -9.29 0.46 1.00
N LEU A 83 -9.85 0.66 -0.18
CA LEU A 83 -10.09 -0.36 -1.20
C LEU A 83 -9.07 -0.17 -2.34
N LYS A 84 -8.58 -1.27 -2.90
CA LYS A 84 -7.82 -1.21 -4.17
C LYS A 84 -8.75 -0.84 -5.32
N ASN A 85 -8.31 0.00 -6.24
CA ASN A 85 -9.14 0.45 -7.35
C ASN A 85 -9.45 -0.66 -8.36
N ASP A 86 -8.52 -1.58 -8.58
CA ASP A 86 -8.70 -2.60 -9.63
C ASP A 86 -9.63 -3.73 -9.18
N SER A 87 -9.52 -4.15 -7.92
CA SER A 87 -10.19 -5.35 -7.39
C SER A 87 -11.26 -5.05 -6.34
N TYR A 88 -11.42 -3.79 -5.93
CA TYR A 88 -12.25 -3.38 -4.79
C TYR A 88 -11.95 -4.15 -3.50
N THR A 89 -10.78 -4.78 -3.38
CA THR A 89 -10.42 -5.55 -2.19
C THR A 89 -9.96 -4.61 -1.09
N LEU A 90 -10.42 -4.87 0.13
CA LEU A 90 -10.03 -4.10 1.31
C LEU A 90 -8.59 -4.44 1.70
N HIS A 91 -7.67 -3.49 1.50
CA HIS A 91 -6.23 -3.69 1.71
C HIS A 91 -5.69 -2.97 2.95
N LYS A 92 -6.35 -1.89 3.41
CA LYS A 92 -5.92 -1.15 4.60
C LYS A 92 -7.10 -0.57 5.37
N ILE A 93 -7.05 -0.65 6.69
CA ILE A 93 -7.96 0.08 7.58
C ILE A 93 -7.32 1.44 7.89
N LEU A 94 -8.08 2.51 7.71
CA LEU A 94 -7.66 3.87 8.02
C LEU A 94 -8.11 4.22 9.44
N PRO A 95 -7.32 5.00 10.21
CA PRO A 95 -7.78 5.51 11.48
C PRO A 95 -9.03 6.39 11.26
N ASN A 96 -9.95 6.34 12.22
CA ASN A 96 -11.11 7.22 12.19
C ASN A 96 -10.65 8.67 12.26
N LYS A 97 -11.41 9.54 11.59
CA LYS A 97 -11.20 10.98 11.63
C LYS A 97 -11.62 11.45 13.01
N VAL A 98 -10.70 11.41 13.98
CA VAL A 98 -10.87 12.11 15.24
C VAL A 98 -10.55 13.57 14.94
N ASP A 99 -11.57 14.42 14.99
CA ASP A 99 -11.33 15.86 14.90
C ASP A 99 -10.39 16.25 16.05
N PRO A 100 -9.28 16.95 15.75
CA PRO A 100 -8.43 17.54 16.78
C PRO A 100 -9.19 18.77 17.30
N LEU A 101 -10.03 18.58 18.31
CA LEU A 101 -10.55 19.69 19.10
C LEU A 101 -9.42 20.34 19.90
#